data_AF-A0A7S3HZD0-F1
#
_entry.id   AF-A0A7S3HZD0-F1
#
_cell.length_a   1.000
_cell.length_b   1.000
_cell.length_c   1.000
_cell.angle_alpha   90.00
_cell.angle_beta   90.00
_cell.angle_gamma   90.00
#
_symmetry.space_group_name_H-M   'P 1'
#
loop_
_entity.id
_entity.type
_entity.pdbx_description
1 polymer ?
#
loop_
_entity_poly.entity_id
_entity_poly.type
_entity_poly.pdbx_seq_one_letter_code
_entity_poly.pdbx_strand_id
1 'polypeptide(L)'
;PRCNAMAPWLALCHAALGLVLPLARHAVSPRQAVNAPAHMVATTGAEEGLRFLTEQDAIAVKNEFGTPAYVYSEAALKEQAMTALAFPNAYGLTVRFAMKACPNAAILQTFDRMGLHIDASSGYEVHRAVAA
;
A
#
# COMPACT_ATOMS: atom_id res chain seq x y z
N PRO A 1 15.86 63.92 -3.67
CA PRO A 1 16.80 64.00 -2.54
C PRO A 1 17.05 62.60 -1.93
N ARG A 2 18.21 62.03 -2.31
CA ARG A 2 19.02 60.96 -1.66
C ARG A 2 18.35 59.57 -1.56
N CYS A 3 18.76 58.56 -2.36
CA CYS A 3 20.02 57.75 -2.32
C CYS A 3 20.26 57.18 -0.91
N ASN A 4 20.60 55.92 -0.64
CA ASN A 4 21.14 54.75 -1.36
C ASN A 4 20.83 53.57 -0.38
N ALA A 5 20.67 52.30 -0.77
CA ALA A 5 21.80 51.45 -1.13
C ALA A 5 21.33 50.16 -1.82
N MET A 6 21.76 50.02 -3.07
CA MET A 6 22.10 48.74 -3.70
C MET A 6 23.57 48.43 -3.38
N ALA A 7 23.91 47.16 -3.14
CA ALA A 7 25.18 46.51 -3.50
C ALA A 7 25.24 45.08 -2.88
N PRO A 8 26.07 44.15 -3.38
CA PRO A 8 26.15 43.72 -4.78
C PRO A 8 26.27 42.19 -4.91
N TRP A 9 25.91 41.68 -6.09
CA TRP A 9 26.41 40.39 -6.59
C TRP A 9 27.88 40.51 -7.03
N LEU A 10 28.63 39.39 -6.95
CA LEU A 10 29.96 39.08 -7.54
C LEU A 10 31.23 39.43 -6.73
N ALA A 11 31.79 38.39 -6.09
CA ALA A 11 33.21 38.13 -5.86
C ALA A 11 33.34 36.63 -5.45
N LEU A 12 34.28 35.79 -5.88
CA LEU A 12 35.42 35.94 -6.77
C LEU A 12 35.88 34.52 -7.19
N CYS A 13 36.68 34.50 -8.26
CA CYS A 13 37.26 33.37 -8.97
C CYS A 13 38.28 32.51 -8.18
N HIS A 14 38.32 31.22 -8.51
CA HIS A 14 39.47 30.29 -8.61
C HIS A 14 40.38 29.97 -7.41
N ALA A 15 40.41 28.68 -7.03
CA ALA A 15 41.63 27.99 -6.65
C ALA A 15 41.54 26.46 -6.88
N ALA A 16 42.62 25.94 -7.49
CA ALA A 16 43.16 24.57 -7.49
C ALA A 16 42.29 23.41 -8.01
N LEU A 17 42.58 22.89 -9.21
CA LEU A 17 43.59 21.85 -9.49
C LEU A 17 43.29 20.48 -8.86
N GLY A 18 42.84 19.56 -9.73
CA GLY A 18 43.50 18.26 -9.88
C GLY A 18 43.19 17.19 -8.84
N LEU A 19 42.13 16.42 -9.08
CA LEU A 19 42.14 14.99 -8.76
C LEU A 19 41.23 14.25 -9.73
N VAL A 20 41.80 13.80 -10.86
CA VAL A 20 41.19 12.74 -11.66
C VAL A 20 41.42 11.44 -10.88
N LEU A 21 40.46 11.08 -10.02
CA LEU A 21 40.43 9.73 -9.48
C LEU A 21 40.10 8.75 -10.61
N PRO A 22 40.86 7.65 -10.78
CA PRO A 22 40.45 6.60 -11.69
C PRO A 22 39.15 6.01 -11.15
N LEU A 23 38.13 5.97 -12.01
CA LEU A 23 36.89 5.26 -11.76
C LEU A 23 37.24 3.76 -11.62
N ALA A 24 37.42 3.29 -10.38
CA ALA A 24 37.59 1.89 -10.10
C ALA A 24 36.31 1.17 -10.55
N ARG A 25 36.39 0.44 -11.66
CA ARG A 25 35.35 -0.49 -12.08
C ARG A 25 35.20 -1.51 -10.95
N HIS A 26 34.11 -1.41 -10.18
CA HIS A 26 33.72 -2.48 -9.29
C HIS A 26 33.48 -3.73 -10.15
N ALA A 27 34.41 -4.67 -10.10
CA ALA A 27 34.21 -5.99 -10.66
C ALA A 27 33.10 -6.67 -9.84
N VAL A 28 31.95 -6.91 -10.47
CA VAL A 28 30.90 -7.76 -9.91
C VAL A 28 31.42 -9.19 -9.95
N SER A 29 31.67 -9.76 -8.77
CA SER A 29 32.03 -11.18 -8.64
C SER A 29 30.87 -12.04 -9.17
N PRO A 30 31.14 -13.10 -9.97
CA PRO A 30 30.09 -13.99 -10.43
C PRO A 30 29.43 -14.65 -9.22
N ARG A 31 28.11 -14.52 -9.15
CA ARG A 31 27.27 -15.10 -8.10
C ARG A 31 27.43 -16.62 -8.15
N GLN A 32 28.11 -17.20 -7.15
CA GLN A 32 28.19 -18.65 -7.01
C GLN A 32 26.76 -19.19 -6.77
N ALA A 33 26.32 -20.10 -7.63
CA ALA A 33 25.08 -20.84 -7.42
C ALA A 33 25.28 -21.76 -6.22
N VAL A 34 24.68 -21.42 -5.09
CA VAL A 34 24.57 -22.33 -3.94
C VAL A 34 23.52 -23.38 -4.27
N ASN A 35 23.96 -24.59 -4.62
CA ASN A 35 23.09 -25.76 -4.67
C ASN A 35 22.77 -26.18 -3.23
N ALA A 36 21.79 -25.52 -2.61
CA ALA A 36 21.19 -26.01 -1.38
C ALA A 36 20.33 -27.24 -1.72
N PRO A 37 20.50 -28.39 -1.04
CA PRO A 37 19.59 -29.50 -1.22
C PRO A 37 18.19 -29.04 -0.80
N ALA A 38 17.19 -29.34 -1.63
CA ALA A 38 15.79 -29.15 -1.29
C ALA A 38 15.45 -30.04 -0.09
N HIS A 39 15.69 -29.54 1.12
CA HIS A 39 15.08 -30.07 2.32
C HIS A 39 13.59 -29.76 2.20
N MET A 40 12.84 -30.72 1.67
CA MET A 40 11.39 -30.77 1.86
C MET A 40 11.14 -30.91 3.36
N VAL A 41 10.99 -29.77 4.04
CA VAL A 41 10.37 -29.73 5.35
C VAL A 41 8.92 -30.13 5.11
N ALA A 42 8.59 -31.37 5.44
CA ALA A 42 7.21 -31.76 5.65
C ALA A 42 6.71 -30.91 6.83
N THR A 43 6.06 -29.79 6.51
CA THR A 43 5.30 -29.04 7.50
C THR A 43 4.21 -29.99 7.95
N THR A 44 4.37 -30.61 9.13
CA THR A 44 3.26 -31.20 9.85
C THR A 44 2.28 -30.05 10.09
N GLY A 45 1.25 -29.97 9.24
CA GLY A 45 0.34 -28.83 9.19
C GLY A 45 -0.33 -28.66 10.53
N ALA A 46 0.03 -27.60 11.26
CA ALA A 46 -0.90 -27.03 12.19
C ALA A 46 -2.10 -26.57 11.34
N GLU A 47 -3.26 -27.18 11.55
CA GLU A 47 -4.53 -26.74 10.96
C GLU A 47 -4.63 -25.22 11.16
N GLU A 48 -4.66 -24.45 10.07
CA GLU A 48 -4.79 -22.99 10.15
C GLU A 48 -6.17 -22.69 10.76
N GLY A 49 -6.17 -22.17 11.99
CA GLY A 49 -7.40 -21.81 12.69
C GLY A 49 -8.19 -20.72 11.97
N LEU A 50 -9.50 -20.68 12.21
CA LEU A 50 -10.36 -19.61 11.70
C LEU A 50 -9.84 -18.24 12.18
N ARG A 51 -9.63 -17.31 11.25
CA ARG A 51 -8.96 -16.02 11.55
C ARG A 51 -9.79 -15.09 12.45
N PHE A 52 -11.08 -14.97 12.16
CA PHE A 52 -11.96 -14.01 12.85
C PHE A 52 -13.35 -14.55 13.17
N LEU A 53 -13.76 -15.65 12.54
CA LEU A 53 -15.02 -16.33 12.86
C LEU A 53 -14.77 -17.41 13.90
N THR A 54 -15.75 -17.62 14.76
CA THR A 54 -15.85 -18.87 15.51
C THR A 54 -16.45 -19.97 14.64
N GLU A 55 -16.32 -21.23 15.04
CA GLU A 55 -17.00 -22.34 14.36
C GLU A 55 -18.52 -22.18 14.39
N GLN A 56 -19.05 -21.67 15.52
CA GLN A 56 -20.47 -21.37 15.68
C GLN A 56 -20.94 -20.31 14.69
N ASP A 57 -20.15 -19.25 14.46
CA ASP A 57 -20.48 -18.22 13.47
C ASP A 57 -20.52 -18.80 12.05
N ALA A 58 -19.54 -19.64 11.70
CA ALA A 58 -19.49 -20.28 10.39
C ALA A 58 -20.69 -21.21 10.16
N ILE A 59 -21.09 -21.98 11.18
CA ILE A 59 -22.29 -22.83 11.13
C ILE A 59 -23.56 -21.97 11.00
N ALA A 60 -23.65 -20.87 11.75
CA ALA A 60 -24.78 -19.95 11.67
C ALA A 60 -24.92 -19.37 10.25
N VAL A 61 -23.82 -18.88 9.67
CA VAL A 61 -23.81 -18.36 8.29
C VAL A 61 -24.24 -19.43 7.29
N LYS A 62 -23.71 -20.66 7.41
CA LYS A 62 -24.11 -21.78 6.54
C LYS A 62 -25.61 -22.06 6.63
N ASN A 63 -26.16 -22.07 7.83
CA ASN A 63 -27.57 -22.40 8.06
C ASN A 63 -28.51 -21.28 7.59
N GLU A 64 -28.11 -20.01 7.74
CA GLU A 64 -28.92 -18.85 7.38
C GLU A 64 -28.82 -18.49 5.89
N PHE A 65 -27.62 -18.49 5.32
CA PHE A 65 -27.35 -17.99 3.97
C PHE A 65 -26.98 -19.09 2.95
N GLY A 66 -26.77 -20.33 3.41
CA GLY A 66 -26.29 -21.42 2.55
C GLY A 66 -24.81 -21.32 2.21
N THR A 67 -24.34 -22.20 1.32
CA THR A 67 -22.95 -22.20 0.83
C THR A 67 -22.88 -22.33 -0.70
N PRO A 68 -21.86 -21.73 -1.36
CA PRO A 68 -20.76 -20.95 -0.77
C PRO A 68 -21.19 -19.56 -0.27
N ALA A 69 -20.61 -19.11 0.85
CA ALA A 69 -20.84 -17.79 1.41
C ALA A 69 -19.49 -17.07 1.66
N TYR A 70 -19.44 -15.78 1.33
CA TYR A 70 -18.29 -14.92 1.62
C TYR A 70 -18.62 -14.03 2.82
N VAL A 71 -17.79 -14.10 3.85
CA VAL A 71 -17.94 -13.31 5.08
C VAL A 71 -16.75 -12.37 5.20
N TYR A 72 -17.03 -11.08 5.44
CA TYR A 72 -16.01 -10.04 5.58
C TYR A 72 -16.02 -9.50 7.01
N SER A 73 -14.84 -9.33 7.60
CA SER A 73 -14.70 -8.66 8.91
C SER A 73 -14.74 -7.14 8.74
N GLU A 74 -15.84 -6.51 9.14
CA GLU A 74 -15.95 -5.05 9.11
C GLU A 74 -14.90 -4.37 9.99
N ALA A 75 -14.58 -4.96 11.15
CA ALA A 75 -13.53 -4.45 12.04
C ALA A 75 -12.16 -4.43 11.34
N ALA A 76 -11.79 -5.50 10.65
CA ALA A 76 -10.54 -5.56 9.90
C ALA A 76 -10.54 -4.57 8.73
N LEU A 77 -11.65 -4.44 8.00
CA LEU A 77 -11.78 -3.43 6.93
C LEU A 77 -11.53 -2.02 7.46
N LYS A 78 -12.16 -1.67 8.60
CA LYS A 78 -11.99 -0.38 9.26
C LYS A 78 -10.56 -0.16 9.75
N GLU A 79 -9.94 -1.16 10.36
CA GLU A 79 -8.55 -1.07 10.81
C GLU A 79 -7.58 -0.78 9.65
N GLN A 80 -7.73 -1.49 8.53
CA GLN A 80 -6.88 -1.27 7.36
C GLN A 80 -7.14 0.09 6.71
N ALA A 81 -8.40 0.53 6.64
CA ALA A 81 -8.75 1.86 6.18
C ALA A 81 -8.11 2.96 7.06
N MET A 82 -8.18 2.84 8.39
CA MET A 82 -7.51 3.76 9.31
C MET A 82 -6.00 3.77 9.12
N THR A 83 -5.39 2.59 8.94
CA THR A 83 -3.94 2.47 8.68
C THR A 83 -3.55 3.21 7.39
N ALA A 84 -4.33 3.05 6.33
CA ALA A 84 -4.08 3.73 5.05
C ALA A 84 -4.26 5.26 5.16
N LEU A 85 -5.31 5.72 5.85
CA LEU A 85 -5.56 7.16 6.10
C LEU A 85 -4.47 7.81 6.96
N ALA A 86 -3.89 7.07 7.91
CA ALA A 86 -2.83 7.54 8.77
C ALA A 86 -1.44 7.57 8.08
N PHE A 87 -1.35 7.17 6.81
CA PHE A 87 -0.07 7.10 6.11
C PHE A 87 0.62 8.47 6.05
N PRO A 88 1.85 8.60 6.58
CA PRO A 88 2.56 9.88 6.62
C PRO A 88 2.75 10.45 5.21
N ASN A 89 2.39 11.72 5.02
CA ASN A 89 2.54 12.41 3.75
C ASN A 89 2.92 13.87 3.98
N ALA A 90 3.87 14.38 3.18
CA ALA A 90 4.36 15.76 3.28
C ALA A 90 3.57 16.75 2.42
N TYR A 91 2.76 16.25 1.48
CA TYR A 91 2.11 17.05 0.43
C TYR A 91 0.60 16.77 0.29
N GLY A 92 -0.02 16.14 1.29
CA GLY A 92 -1.39 15.62 1.19
C GLY A 92 -1.43 14.22 0.57
N LEU A 93 -2.37 13.40 1.01
CA LEU A 93 -2.66 12.09 0.44
C LEU A 93 -4.18 11.90 0.35
N THR A 94 -4.67 11.59 -0.85
CA THR A 94 -6.04 11.11 -1.03
C THR A 94 -6.00 9.59 -1.14
N VAL A 95 -6.42 8.90 -0.08
CA VAL A 95 -6.50 7.44 -0.07
C VAL A 95 -7.70 7.00 -0.91
N ARG A 96 -7.47 6.08 -1.85
CA ARG A 96 -8.50 5.53 -2.73
C ARG A 96 -8.55 4.01 -2.65
N PHE A 97 -9.71 3.44 -2.38
CA PHE A 97 -9.91 1.99 -2.44
C PHE A 97 -10.12 1.54 -3.89
N ALA A 98 -9.31 0.58 -4.36
CA ALA A 98 -9.47 0.00 -5.69
C ALA A 98 -10.69 -0.92 -5.75
N MET A 99 -11.80 -0.45 -6.34
CA MET A 99 -13.09 -1.16 -6.33
C MET A 99 -13.00 -2.58 -6.90
N LYS A 100 -12.13 -2.79 -7.90
CA LYS A 100 -11.88 -4.10 -8.52
C LYS A 100 -11.58 -5.21 -7.52
N ALA A 101 -11.01 -4.87 -6.36
CA ALA A 101 -10.69 -5.84 -5.31
C ALA A 101 -11.96 -6.41 -4.65
N CYS A 102 -12.96 -5.57 -4.39
CA CYS A 102 -14.24 -6.00 -3.81
C CYS A 102 -15.33 -4.94 -4.07
N PRO A 103 -16.20 -5.12 -5.07
CA PRO A 103 -17.25 -4.15 -5.42
C PRO A 103 -18.53 -4.32 -4.59
N ASN A 104 -18.43 -4.77 -3.33
CA ASN A 104 -19.60 -4.93 -2.46
C ASN A 104 -20.07 -3.55 -1.95
N ALA A 105 -21.35 -3.22 -2.15
CA ALA A 105 -21.89 -1.89 -1.83
C ALA A 105 -21.72 -1.49 -0.35
N ALA A 106 -21.90 -2.43 0.59
CA ALA A 106 -21.74 -2.13 2.02
C ALA A 106 -20.28 -1.82 2.38
N ILE A 107 -19.32 -2.46 1.71
CA ILE A 107 -17.89 -2.16 1.88
C ILE A 107 -17.56 -0.78 1.30
N LEU A 108 -18.09 -0.45 0.11
CA LEU A 108 -17.91 0.87 -0.51
C LEU A 108 -18.48 1.97 0.39
N GLN A 109 -19.71 1.83 0.88
CA GLN A 109 -20.34 2.76 1.84
C GLN A 109 -19.55 2.88 3.14
N THR A 110 -18.96 1.79 3.62
CA THR A 110 -18.16 1.81 4.85
C THR A 110 -16.89 2.62 4.64
N PHE A 111 -16.18 2.41 3.52
CA PHE A 111 -14.98 3.17 3.20
C PHE A 111 -15.26 4.64 2.90
N ASP A 112 -16.33 4.95 2.18
CA ASP A 112 -16.75 6.34 1.93
C ASP A 112 -17.05 7.07 3.25
N ARG A 113 -17.82 6.46 4.17
CA ARG A 113 -18.10 7.03 5.51
C ARG A 113 -16.84 7.22 6.35
N MET A 114 -15.78 6.45 6.11
CA MET A 114 -14.50 6.61 6.78
C MET A 114 -13.60 7.68 6.14
N GLY A 115 -13.99 8.23 4.98
CA GLY A 115 -13.23 9.24 4.26
C GLY A 115 -12.27 8.68 3.19
N LEU A 116 -12.37 7.40 2.84
CA LEU A 116 -11.67 6.86 1.67
C LEU A 116 -12.45 7.24 0.42
N HIS A 117 -11.73 7.65 -0.61
CA HIS A 117 -12.29 7.78 -1.94
C HIS A 117 -12.32 6.41 -2.64
N ILE A 118 -13.03 6.31 -3.76
CA ILE A 118 -13.08 5.08 -4.55
C ILE A 118 -12.30 5.25 -5.86
N ASP A 119 -11.47 4.26 -6.20
CA ASP A 119 -10.84 4.13 -7.51
C ASP A 119 -11.63 3.16 -8.38
N ALA A 120 -12.33 3.75 -9.34
CA ALA A 120 -13.14 3.05 -10.34
C ALA A 120 -12.46 3.16 -11.69
N SER A 121 -12.39 2.04 -12.41
CA SER A 121 -11.66 1.89 -13.66
C SER A 121 -12.58 1.62 -14.87
N SER A 122 -13.90 1.66 -14.66
CA SER A 122 -14.92 1.56 -15.70
C SER A 122 -16.15 2.40 -15.34
N GLY A 123 -16.95 2.78 -16.33
CA GLY A 123 -18.22 3.48 -16.08
C GLY A 123 -19.18 2.68 -15.19
N TYR A 124 -19.21 1.36 -15.30
CA TYR A 124 -20.04 0.50 -14.44
C TYR A 124 -19.59 0.55 -12.97
N GLU A 125 -18.29 0.63 -12.72
CA GLU A 125 -17.76 0.82 -11.37
C GLU A 125 -18.09 2.21 -10.81
N VAL A 126 -18.08 3.25 -11.66
CA VAL A 126 -18.53 4.59 -11.27
C VAL A 126 -20.02 4.57 -10.89
N HIS A 127 -20.87 3.98 -11.73
CA HIS A 127 -22.31 3.86 -11.42
C HIS A 127 -22.54 3.12 -10.10
N ARG A 128 -21.78 2.05 -9.84
CA ARG A 128 -21.85 1.32 -8.58
C ARG A 128 -21.40 2.16 -7.40
N ALA A 129 -20.31 2.92 -7.52
CA ALA A 129 -19.82 3.78 -6.46
C ALA A 129 -20.84 4.87 -6.09
N VAL A 130 -21.52 5.45 -7.08
CA VAL A 130 -22.53 6.50 -6.88
C VAL A 130 -23.83 5.94 -6.27
N ALA A 131 -24.16 4.69 -6.57
CA ALA A 131 -25.37 4.03 -6.05
C ALA A 131 -25.17 3.39 -4.66
N ALA A 132 -23.92 3.24 -4.22
CA ALA A 132 -23.57 2.75 -2.89
C ALA A 132 -23.68 3.92 -1.90
#